data_AF-A0A920YGY3-F1
#
_entry.id   AF-A0A920YGY3-F1
#
_cell.length_a   1.000
_cell.length_b   1.000
_cell.length_c   1.000
_cell.angle_alpha   90.00
_cell.angle_beta   90.00
_cell.angle_gamma   90.00
#
_symmetry.space_group_name_H-M   'P 1'
#
loop_
_entity.id
_entity.type
_entity.pdbx_description
1 polymer ?
#
loop_
_entity_poly.entity_id
_entity_poly.type
_entity_poly.pdbx_seq_one_letter_code
_entity_poly.pdbx_strand_id
1 'polypeptide(L)' 'MFQWQVILLAALAVLLLLGGLAALILPDPYEGPVLYRLDEQHAIRALDGLGAVLLALGCLVAWGAGAVWQRRMYAS' A
#
# COMPACT_ATOMS: atom_id res chain seq x y z
N MET A 1 13.64 0.13 25.51
CA MET A 1 12.74 -1.01 25.23
C MET A 1 12.38 -0.97 23.75
N PHE A 2 12.62 -2.05 23.00
CA PHE A 2 12.25 -2.10 21.58
C PHE A 2 10.74 -1.95 21.41
N GLN A 3 10.30 -0.96 20.63
CA GLN A 3 8.89 -0.74 20.32
C GLN A 3 8.46 -1.68 19.18
N TRP A 4 8.50 -3.00 19.44
CA TRP A 4 8.27 -4.05 18.45
C TRP A 4 6.99 -3.85 17.63
N GLN A 5 5.92 -3.36 18.25
CA GLN A 5 4.66 -3.07 17.56
C GLN A 5 4.82 -2.00 16.47
N VAL A 6 5.58 -0.93 16.71
CA VAL A 6 5.84 0.12 15.73
C VAL A 6 6.70 -0.43 14.58
N ILE A 7 7.70 -1.25 14.90
CA ILE A 7 8.58 -1.88 13.92
C ILE A 7 7.78 -2.81 13.00
N LEU A 8 6.90 -3.66 13.57
CA LEU A 8 6.06 -4.56 12.79
C LEU A 8 5.08 -3.80 11.90
N LEU A 9 4.46 -2.73 12.40
CA LEU A 9 3.57 -1.88 11.59
C LEU A 9 4.32 -1.19 10.46
N ALA A 10 5.51 -0.64 10.72
CA ALA A 10 6.34 -0.03 9.70
C ALA A 10 6.79 -1.03 8.63
N ALA A 11 7.21 -2.23 9.03
CA ALA A 11 7.58 -3.30 8.11
C ALA A 11 6.39 -3.73 7.23
N LEU A 12 5.21 -3.90 7.84
CA LEU A 12 3.98 -4.22 7.12
C LEU A 12 3.62 -3.11 6.11
N ALA A 13 3.71 -1.85 6.51
CA ALA A 13 3.45 -0.72 5.62
C ALA A 13 4.37 -0.76 4.39
N VAL A 14 5.67 -1.00 4.59
CA VAL A 14 6.63 -1.13 3.49
C VAL A 14 6.28 -2.29 2.56
N LEU A 15 5.93 -3.46 3.10
CA LEU A 15 5.53 -4.61 2.27
C LEU A 15 4.28 -4.33 1.44
N LEU A 16 3.28 -3.67 2.02
CA LEU A 16 2.06 -3.27 1.32
C LEU A 16 2.36 -2.26 0.20
N LEU A 17 3.22 -1.27 0.48
CA LEU A 17 3.61 -0.27 -0.51
C LEU A 17 4.40 -0.90 -1.67
N LEU A 18 5.37 -1.77 -1.36
CA LEU A 18 6.14 -2.48 -2.39
C LEU A 18 5.24 -3.41 -3.22
N GLY A 19 4.33 -4.14 -2.58
CA GLY A 19 3.35 -4.98 -3.28
C GLY A 19 2.42 -4.17 -4.18
N GLY A 20 1.95 -3.01 -3.71
CA GLY A 20 1.12 -2.10 -4.50
C GLY A 20 1.84 -1.51 -5.72
N LEU A 21 3.09 -1.07 -5.53
CA LEU A 21 3.93 -0.60 -6.64
C LEU A 21 4.24 -1.72 -7.64
N ALA A 22 4.53 -2.93 -7.15
CA ALA A 22 4.77 -4.08 -8.01
C ALA A 22 3.53 -4.44 -8.85
N ALA A 23 2.33 -4.30 -8.29
CA ALA A 23 1.08 -4.52 -9.02
C ALA A 23 0.86 -3.45 -10.11
N LEU A 24 1.20 -2.18 -9.83
CA LEU A 24 0.99 -1.06 -10.75
C LEU A 24 2.04 -0.94 -11.87
N ILE A 25 3.22 -1.55 -11.70
CA ILE A 25 4.29 -1.51 -12.71
C ILE A 25 4.24 -2.73 -13.66
N LEU A 26 3.31 -3.66 -13.43
CA LEU A 26 3.21 -4.87 -14.23
C LEU A 26 2.81 -4.53 -15.67
N PRO A 27 3.41 -5.14 -16.70
CA PRO A 27 3.05 -4.84 -18.07
C PRO A 27 1.72 -5.46 -18.49
N ASP A 28 1.08 -4.86 -19.50
CA ASP A 28 -0.24 -5.19 -20.06
C ASP A 28 -0.62 -6.68 -20.12
N PRO A 29 0.25 -7.63 -20.51
CA PRO A 29 -0.15 -9.04 -20.57
C PRO A 29 -0.57 -9.63 -19.21
N TYR A 30 -0.10 -9.04 -18.11
CA TYR A 30 -0.25 -9.58 -16.76
C TYR A 30 -1.22 -8.81 -15.87
N GLU A 31 -1.66 -7.60 -16.26
CA GLU A 31 -2.53 -6.72 -15.46
C GLU A 31 -3.96 -7.27 -15.23
N GLY A 32 -4.28 -8.41 -15.82
CA GLY A 32 -5.55 -9.11 -15.62
C GLY A 32 -6.71 -8.53 -16.44
N PRO A 33 -7.97 -8.83 -16.08
CA PRO A 33 -9.13 -8.35 -16.84
C PRO A 33 -9.27 -6.83 -16.74
N VAL A 34 -9.75 -6.23 -17.84
CA VAL A 34 -10.12 -4.81 -17.87
C VAL A 34 -11.38 -4.60 -17.04
N LEU A 35 -11.32 -3.72 -16.06
CA LEU A 35 -12.47 -3.35 -15.22
C LEU A 35 -13.19 -2.14 -15.81
N TYR A 36 -12.44 -1.16 -16.28
CA TYR A 36 -12.99 0.08 -16.81
C TYR A 36 -12.09 0.64 -17.90
N ARG A 37 -12.66 1.06 -19.03
CA ARG A 37 -11.91 1.68 -20.12
C ARG A 37 -12.13 3.19 -20.10
N LEU A 38 -11.07 3.96 -19.94
CA LEU A 38 -11.13 5.42 -19.94
C LEU A 38 -11.16 5.95 -21.38
N ASP A 39 -10.23 5.47 -22.22
CA ASP A 39 -10.19 5.76 -23.66
C ASP A 39 -9.53 4.60 -24.44
N GLU A 40 -9.17 4.82 -25.71
CA GLU A 40 -8.53 3.80 -26.55
C GLU A 40 -7.12 3.37 -26.07
N GLN A 41 -6.43 4.23 -25.33
CA GLN A 41 -5.06 4.05 -24.83
C GLN A 41 -4.99 3.80 -23.32
N HIS A 42 -6.05 4.09 -22.55
CA HIS A 42 -6.08 4.01 -21.10
C HIS A 42 -7.21 3.10 -20.62
N ALA A 43 -6.85 2.07 -19.87
CA ALA A 43 -7.79 1.19 -19.20
C ALA A 43 -7.34 0.95 -17.75
N ILE A 44 -8.29 0.93 -16.83
CA ILE A 44 -8.10 0.48 -15.46
C ILE A 44 -8.38 -1.01 -15.42
N ARG A 45 -7.41 -1.77 -14.92
CA ARG A 45 -7.47 -3.23 -14.84
C ARG A 45 -7.45 -3.70 -13.40
N ALA A 46 -7.69 -5.00 -13.22
CA ALA A 46 -7.82 -5.58 -11.90
C ALA A 46 -6.58 -5.34 -11.02
N LEU A 47 -5.39 -5.47 -11.59
CA LEU A 47 -4.15 -5.23 -10.85
C LEU A 47 -3.91 -3.76 -10.51
N ASP A 48 -4.41 -2.81 -11.31
CA ASP A 48 -4.36 -1.39 -10.96
C ASP A 48 -5.19 -1.10 -9.72
N GLY A 49 -6.42 -1.64 -9.69
CA GLY A 49 -7.30 -1.52 -8.53
C GLY A 49 -6.67 -2.14 -7.28
N LEU A 50 -6.12 -3.35 -7.41
CA LEU A 50 -5.43 -4.03 -6.32
C LEU A 50 -4.21 -3.24 -5.84
N GLY A 51 -3.40 -2.74 -6.77
CA GLY A 51 -2.22 -1.93 -6.47
C GLY A 51 -2.59 -0.65 -5.72
N ALA A 52 -3.60 0.07 -6.19
CA ALA A 52 -4.12 1.26 -5.52
C ALA A 52 -4.62 0.96 -4.10
N VAL A 53 -5.34 -0.15 -3.89
CA VAL A 53 -5.79 -0.58 -2.56
C VAL A 53 -4.61 -0.90 -1.65
N LEU A 54 -3.62 -1.65 -2.14
CA LEU A 54 -2.42 -1.98 -1.37
C LEU A 54 -1.64 -0.73 -0.96
N LEU A 55 -1.49 0.25 -1.87
CA LEU A 55 -0.86 1.53 -1.57
C LEU A 55 -1.63 2.30 -0.50
N ALA A 56 -2.95 2.41 -0.64
CA ALA A 56 -3.80 3.10 0.34
C ALA A 56 -3.68 2.46 1.73
N LEU A 57 -3.74 1.13 1.81
CA LEU A 57 -3.56 0.40 3.07
C LEU A 57 -2.15 0.60 3.65
N GLY A 58 -1.11 0.53 2.81
CA GLY A 58 0.27 0.78 3.23
C GLY A 58 0.45 2.17 3.86
N CYS A 59 -0.10 3.21 3.24
CA CYS A 59 -0.11 4.57 3.78
C CYS A 59 -0.85 4.68 5.12
N LEU A 60 -2.04 4.06 5.22
CA LEU A 60 -2.82 4.05 6.47
C LEU A 60 -2.07 3.35 7.60
N VAL A 61 -1.42 2.22 7.32
CA VAL A 61 -0.61 1.48 8.29
C VAL A 61 0.62 2.30 8.70
N ALA A 62 1.29 2.98 7.77
CA ALA A 62 2.42 3.85 8.08
C ALA A 62 2.02 5.02 9.00
N TRP A 63 0.90 5.69 8.72
CA TRP A 63 0.35 6.71 9.61
C TRP A 63 -0.04 6.13 10.97
N GLY A 64 -0.66 4.96 11.00
CA GLY A 64 -0.97 4.24 12.24
C GLY A 64 0.26 3.97 13.08
N ALA A 65 1.36 3.51 12.47
CA ALA A 65 2.64 3.29 13.14
C ALA A 65 3.17 4.59 13.77
N GLY A 66 3.12 5.70 13.02
CA GLY A 66 3.51 7.03 13.50
C GLY A 66 2.65 7.49 14.68
N ALA A 67 1.33 7.36 14.58
CA ALA A 67 0.40 7.73 15.65
C ALA A 67 0.62 6.89 16.92
N VAL A 68 0.84 5.57 16.78
CA VAL A 68 1.14 4.68 17.91
C VAL A 68 2.46 5.06 18.58
N TRP A 69 3.49 5.33 17.78
CA TRP A 69 4.80 5.74 18.28
C TRP A 69 4.71 7.08 19.04
N GLN A 70 4.05 8.07 18.43
CA GLN A 70 3.84 9.39 19.02
C GLN A 70 3.15 9.29 20.37
N ARG A 71 2.04 8.53 20.45
CA ARG A 71 1.30 8.32 21.70
C ARG A 71 2.18 7.69 22.78
N ARG A 72 3.03 6.73 22.44
CA ARG A 72 3.91 6.08 23.42
C ARG A 72 5.02 6.99 23.92
N MET A 73 5.56 7.84 23.05
CA MET A 73 6.60 8.79 23.44
C MET A 73 6.07 9.94 24.31
N TYR A 74 4.89 10.47 24.00
CA TYR A 74 4.29 11.59 24.77
C TYR A 74 3.45 11.17 25.97
N ALA A 75 3.14 9.87 26.12
CA ALA A 75 2.53 9.32 27.34
C ALA A 75 3.58 8.92 28.40
N SER A 76 4.86 9.16 28.12
CA SER A 76 6.00 8.98 29.02
C SER A 76 6.37 10.33 29.65
#